data_AF-A0A5J5E565-F1
#
_entry.id   AF-A0A5J5E565-F1
#
_cell.length_a   1.000
_cell.length_b   1.000
_cell.length_c   1.000
_cell.angle_alpha   90.00
_cell.angle_beta   90.00
_cell.angle_gamma   90.00
#
_symmetry.space_group_name_H-M   'P 1'
#
loop_
_entity.id
_entity.type
_entity.pdbx_description
1 polymer ?
#
loop_
_entity_poly.entity_id
_entity_poly.type
_entity_poly.pdbx_seq_one_letter_code
_entity_poly.pdbx_strand_id
1 'polypeptide(L)'
;MPIDLKYIPFCQSNSSFYEPPDRQSSPRLDDEIHFPNNWKIYKGTPWTNCRPSNVKIPEQGWKIHISATLWNYEKILREVSNYCFSKKVAFKYLSTKADFFD
;
A
#
# COMPACT_ATOMS: atom_id res chain seq x y z
N MET A 1 -12.89 14.92 -7.38
CA MET A 1 -12.92 14.16 -8.65
C MET A 1 -14.32 13.60 -8.81
N PRO A 2 -15.10 14.00 -9.83
CA PRO A 2 -16.39 13.39 -10.09
C PRO A 2 -16.22 11.91 -10.46
N ILE A 3 -17.19 11.08 -10.07
CA ILE A 3 -17.23 9.67 -10.48
C ILE A 3 -17.40 9.60 -12.00
N ASP A 4 -16.54 8.83 -12.66
CA ASP A 4 -16.69 8.51 -14.08
C ASP A 4 -17.64 7.31 -14.23
N LEU A 5 -18.89 7.59 -14.63
CA LEU A 5 -19.96 6.60 -14.73
C LEU A 5 -19.70 5.50 -15.78
N LYS A 6 -18.73 5.70 -16.69
CA LYS A 6 -18.36 4.69 -17.69
C LYS A 6 -17.86 3.39 -17.06
N TYR A 7 -17.41 3.41 -15.80
CA TYR A 7 -16.91 2.21 -15.12
C TYR A 7 -17.99 1.38 -14.42
N ILE A 8 -19.20 1.92 -14.23
CA ILE A 8 -20.30 1.21 -13.52
C ILE A 8 -20.63 -0.16 -14.12
N PRO A 9 -20.69 -0.35 -15.45
CA PRO A 9 -20.97 -1.67 -16.04
C PRO A 9 -19.95 -2.75 -15.66
N PHE A 10 -18.72 -2.35 -15.32
CA PHE A 10 -17.64 -3.27 -14.93
C PHE A 10 -17.68 -3.64 -13.43
N CYS A 11 -18.54 -3.00 -12.63
CA CYS A 11 -18.69 -3.23 -11.19
C CYS A 11 -19.87 -4.18 -10.85
N GLN A 12 -20.46 -4.84 -11.84
CA GLN A 12 -21.53 -5.81 -11.63
C GLN A 12 -20.98 -7.09 -10.97
N SER A 13 -21.79 -7.75 -10.14
CA SER A 13 -21.44 -9.07 -9.62
C SER A 13 -21.19 -10.03 -10.79
N ASN A 14 -20.10 -10.80 -10.72
CA ASN A 14 -19.60 -11.70 -11.78
C ASN A 14 -18.92 -11.03 -13.00
N SER A 15 -18.62 -9.74 -12.93
CA SER A 15 -17.70 -9.08 -13.87
C SER A 15 -16.25 -9.56 -13.63
N SER A 16 -15.49 -9.83 -14.68
CA SER A 16 -14.05 -10.15 -14.57
C SER A 16 -13.15 -8.93 -14.33
N PHE A 17 -13.72 -7.74 -14.16
CA PHE A 17 -12.97 -6.48 -14.11
C PHE A 17 -12.79 -5.94 -12.69
N TYR A 18 -13.88 -5.80 -11.93
CA TYR A 18 -13.84 -5.23 -10.58
C TYR A 18 -14.64 -6.11 -9.62
N GLU A 19 -14.04 -6.38 -8.47
CA GLU A 19 -14.69 -7.00 -7.34
C GLU A 19 -14.70 -6.01 -6.16
N PRO A 20 -15.74 -5.99 -5.32
CA PRO A 20 -15.64 -5.28 -4.05
C PRO A 20 -14.45 -5.83 -3.24
N PRO A 21 -13.65 -4.98 -2.60
CA PRO A 21 -12.55 -5.45 -1.76
C PRO A 21 -13.10 -6.32 -0.63
N ASP A 22 -12.53 -7.52 -0.46
CA ASP A 22 -12.86 -8.38 0.68
C ASP A 22 -12.43 -7.69 1.98
N ARG A 23 -13.37 -7.53 2.92
CA ARG A 23 -13.16 -6.80 4.18
C ARG A 23 -12.95 -7.72 5.38
N GLN A 24 -12.53 -8.96 5.15
CA GLN A 24 -12.18 -9.85 6.24
C GLN A 24 -11.00 -9.30 7.06
N SER A 25 -11.12 -9.40 8.38
CA SER A 25 -10.04 -9.03 9.29
C SER A 25 -8.84 -9.95 9.06
N SER A 26 -7.68 -9.37 8.78
CA SER A 26 -6.44 -10.10 8.53
C SER A 26 -5.29 -9.49 9.34
N PRO A 27 -4.30 -10.29 9.77
CA PRO A 27 -3.09 -9.79 10.40
C PRO A 27 -2.41 -8.72 9.54
N ARG A 28 -1.90 -7.68 10.18
CA ARG A 28 -1.15 -6.62 9.51
C ARG A 28 0.23 -7.12 9.11
N LEU A 29 0.80 -6.51 8.06
CA LEU A 29 2.14 -6.85 7.59
C LEU A 29 3.25 -6.03 8.27
N ASP A 30 2.89 -5.00 9.03
CA ASP A 30 3.82 -3.99 9.55
C ASP A 30 4.16 -4.12 11.04
N ASP A 31 3.96 -5.30 11.62
CA ASP A 31 4.26 -5.55 13.04
C ASP A 31 5.76 -5.37 13.35
N GLU A 32 6.64 -5.69 12.39
CA GLU A 32 8.10 -5.58 12.50
C GLU A 32 8.67 -4.21 12.04
N ILE A 33 7.80 -3.25 11.72
CA ILE A 33 8.21 -1.95 11.14
C ILE A 33 8.31 -0.88 12.23
N HIS A 34 9.51 -0.35 12.42
CA HIS A 34 9.75 0.79 13.30
C HIS A 34 9.58 2.11 12.55
N PHE A 35 8.47 2.81 12.82
CA PHE A 35 8.20 4.11 12.18
C PHE A 35 8.96 5.26 12.85
N PRO A 36 9.73 6.07 12.11
CA PRO A 36 10.40 7.23 12.69
C PRO A 36 9.40 8.38 12.97
N ASN A 37 9.63 9.15 14.04
CA ASN A 37 8.72 10.22 14.49
C ASN A 37 8.41 11.31 13.45
N ASN A 38 9.31 11.56 12.50
CA ASN A 38 9.15 12.57 11.45
C ASN A 38 8.41 12.07 10.20
N TRP A 39 7.64 10.98 10.32
CA TRP A 39 6.83 10.39 9.26
C TRP A 39 5.35 10.44 9.58
N LYS A 40 4.54 10.65 8.54
CA LYS A 40 3.09 10.51 8.58
C LYS A 40 2.74 9.14 8.01
N ILE A 41 2.06 8.33 8.82
CA ILE A 41 1.62 6.99 8.47
C ILE A 41 0.10 7.00 8.34
N TYR A 42 -0.41 6.61 7.18
CA TYR A 42 -1.83 6.42 6.95
C TYR A 42 -2.11 4.94 6.72
N LYS A 43 -2.66 4.29 7.74
CA LYS A 43 -3.03 2.87 7.73
C LYS A 43 -4.44 2.74 7.15
N GLY A 44 -4.55 2.35 5.87
CA GLY A 44 -5.82 2.05 5.21
C GLY A 44 -5.89 0.60 4.73
N THR A 45 -6.89 0.28 3.91
CA THR A 45 -7.00 -1.02 3.22
C THR A 45 -7.23 -0.76 1.73
N PRO A 46 -6.50 -1.41 0.82
CA PRO A 46 -5.47 -2.42 1.07
C PRO A 46 -4.08 -1.84 1.37
N TRP A 47 -3.91 -0.51 1.45
CA TRP A 47 -2.58 0.12 1.51
C TRP A 47 -2.30 0.85 2.82
N THR A 48 -1.08 0.68 3.33
CA THR A 48 -0.48 1.59 4.31
C THR A 48 0.50 2.51 3.60
N ASN A 49 0.33 3.82 3.82
CA ASN A 49 1.11 4.86 3.14
C ASN A 49 2.04 5.55 4.14
N CYS A 50 3.31 5.65 3.79
CA CYS A 50 4.36 6.26 4.60
C CYS A 50 4.96 7.44 3.85
N ARG A 51 4.87 8.63 4.44
CA ARG A 51 5.45 9.85 3.86
C ARG A 51 6.22 10.65 4.91
N PRO A 52 7.38 11.22 4.57
CA PRO A 52 8.08 12.14 5.47
C PRO A 52 7.24 13.42 5.67
N SER A 53 7.21 13.95 6.89
CA SER A 53 6.32 15.07 7.26
C SER A 53 6.58 16.37 6.48
N ASN A 54 7.81 16.59 6.04
CA ASN A 54 8.30 17.87 5.48
C ASN A 54 8.67 17.79 3.99
N VAL A 55 8.15 16.81 3.25
CA VAL A 55 8.40 16.70 1.80
C VAL A 55 7.10 16.92 1.03
N LYS A 56 7.16 17.80 0.04
CA LYS A 56 6.11 17.95 -0.96
C LYS A 56 6.40 16.98 -2.12
N ILE A 57 5.54 15.99 -2.30
CA ILE A 57 5.65 15.05 -3.42
C ILE A 57 5.06 15.73 -4.66
N PRO A 58 5.75 15.69 -5.82
CA PRO A 58 5.21 16.19 -7.09
C PRO A 58 3.95 15.41 -7.52
N GLU A 59 3.09 16.05 -8.31
CA GLU A 59 1.88 15.39 -8.85
C GLU A 59 2.20 14.32 -9.91
N GLN A 60 3.36 14.42 -10.56
CA GLN A 60 3.80 13.54 -11.63
C GLN A 60 5.22 13.04 -11.36
N GLY A 61 5.51 11.82 -11.81
CA GLY A 61 6.82 11.21 -11.65
C GLY A 61 6.83 9.72 -11.99
N TRP A 62 7.83 9.02 -11.49
CA TRP A 62 7.98 7.58 -11.64
C TRP A 62 7.83 6.87 -10.29
N LYS A 63 7.52 5.57 -10.34
CA LYS A 63 7.44 4.69 -9.18
C LYS A 63 8.18 3.40 -9.47
N ILE A 64 8.69 2.77 -8.42
CA ILE A 64 9.22 1.40 -8.46
C ILE A 64 8.24 0.52 -7.70
N HIS A 65 7.92 -0.63 -8.28
CA HIS A 65 7.21 -1.70 -7.57
C HIS A 65 8.22 -2.74 -7.09
N ILE A 66 8.02 -3.22 -5.87
CA ILE A 66 8.78 -4.30 -5.28
C ILE A 66 7.78 -5.41 -4.98
N SER A 67 8.01 -6.58 -5.56
CA SER A 67 7.16 -7.75 -5.38
C SER A 67 7.78 -8.69 -4.36
N ALA A 68 6.92 -9.29 -3.55
CA ALA A 68 7.29 -10.26 -2.52
C ALA A 68 6.32 -11.44 -2.55
N THR A 69 6.76 -12.57 -2.01
CA THR A 69 5.91 -13.71 -1.68
C THR A 69 5.59 -13.68 -0.18
N LEU A 70 4.60 -14.46 0.26
CA LEU A 70 4.30 -14.61 1.68
C LEU A 70 5.46 -15.18 2.51
N TRP A 71 6.41 -15.85 1.85
CA TRP A 71 7.58 -16.42 2.51
C TRP A 71 8.67 -15.37 2.79
N ASN A 72 8.72 -14.29 2.03
CA ASN A 72 9.81 -13.31 2.11
C ASN A 72 9.35 -11.86 2.36
N TYR A 73 8.04 -11.60 2.45
CA TYR A 73 7.51 -10.25 2.61
C TYR A 73 8.07 -9.53 3.84
N GLU A 74 8.21 -10.21 4.98
CA GLU A 74 8.69 -9.57 6.22
C GLU A 74 10.10 -9.02 6.05
N LYS A 75 10.98 -9.85 5.48
CA LYS A 75 12.36 -9.45 5.18
C LYS A 75 12.38 -8.31 4.17
N ILE A 76 11.67 -8.44 3.05
CA ILE A 76 11.67 -7.42 1.99
C ILE A 76 11.10 -6.10 2.52
N LEU A 77 9.95 -6.14 3.19
CA LEU A 77 9.27 -4.96 3.71
C LEU A 77 10.17 -4.23 4.71
N ARG A 78 10.81 -4.94 5.64
CA ARG A 78 11.74 -4.36 6.61
C ARG A 78 12.95 -3.69 5.95
N GLU A 79 13.61 -4.37 5.02
CA GLU A 79 14.80 -3.82 4.35
C GLU A 79 14.44 -2.57 3.52
N VAL A 80 13.35 -2.66 2.74
CA VAL A 80 12.87 -1.55 1.90
C VAL A 80 12.40 -0.39 2.77
N SER A 81 11.63 -0.64 3.83
CA SER A 81 11.16 0.43 4.71
C SER A 81 12.33 1.16 5.35
N ASN A 82 13.33 0.43 5.86
CA ASN A 82 14.53 1.01 6.45
C ASN A 82 15.30 1.88 5.45
N TYR A 83 15.46 1.39 4.22
CA TYR A 83 16.07 2.16 3.14
C TYR A 83 15.26 3.43 2.84
N CYS A 84 13.95 3.32 2.62
CA CYS A 84 13.08 4.44 2.33
C CYS A 84 13.05 5.47 3.47
N PHE A 85 13.03 5.01 4.73
CA PHE A 85 13.11 5.87 5.91
C PHE A 85 14.42 6.65 5.94
N SER A 86 15.56 5.98 5.76
CA SER A 86 16.88 6.63 5.77
C SER A 86 17.06 7.63 4.62
N LYS A 87 16.49 7.35 3.45
CA LYS A 87 16.57 8.20 2.25
C LYS A 87 15.44 9.22 2.12
N LYS A 88 14.49 9.25 3.06
CA LYS A 88 13.29 10.12 3.01
C LYS A 88 12.45 9.93 1.74
N VAL A 89 12.36 8.69 1.27
CA VAL A 89 11.56 8.31 0.09
C VAL A 89 10.17 7.90 0.55
N ALA A 90 9.13 8.57 0.04
CA ALA A 90 7.75 8.16 0.33
C ALA A 90 7.43 6.82 -0.34
N PHE A 91 6.70 5.96 0.36
CA PHE A 91 6.36 4.62 -0.12
C PHE A 91 5.02 4.14 0.45
N LYS A 92 4.50 3.07 -0.12
CA LYS A 92 3.33 2.35 0.40
C LYS A 92 3.52 0.85 0.23
N TYR A 93 2.81 0.09 1.06
CA TYR A 93 2.83 -1.37 1.05
C TYR A 93 1.44 -1.91 1.40
N LEU A 94 1.20 -3.18 1.12
CA LEU A 94 -0.05 -3.87 1.46
C LEU A 94 -0.24 -3.85 2.98
N SER A 95 -1.46 -3.66 3.47
CA SER A 95 -1.71 -3.48 4.90
C SER A 95 -1.76 -4.80 5.65
N THR A 96 -2.29 -5.84 5.02
CA THR A 96 -2.63 -7.11 5.66
C THR A 96 -2.27 -8.31 4.79
N LYS A 97 -2.19 -9.50 5.40
CA LYS A 97 -1.96 -10.76 4.68
C LYS A 97 -3.05 -11.08 3.65
N ALA A 98 -4.31 -10.73 3.89
CA ALA A 98 -5.40 -10.94 2.93
C ALA A 98 -5.15 -10.16 1.63
N ASP A 99 -4.55 -8.97 1.72
CA ASP A 99 -4.27 -8.13 0.53
C ASP A 99 -3.18 -8.75 -0.41
N PHE A 100 -2.56 -9.88 -0.06
CA PHE A 100 -1.70 -10.64 -0.99
C PHE A 100 -2.48 -11.53 -1.95
N PHE A 101 -3.70 -11.88 -1.56
CA PHE A 101 -4.58 -12.78 -2.26
C PHE A 101 -5.73 -11.95 -2.85
N ASP A 102 -5.36 -11.03 -3.74
CA ASP A 102 -6.31 -10.49 -4.72
C ASP A 102 -6.68 -11.58 -5.74
#